data_AF-A0A3N5J197-F1
#
_entry.id   AF-A0A3N5J197-F1
#
_cell.length_a   1.000
_cell.length_b   1.000
_cell.length_c   1.000
_cell.angle_alpha   90.00
_cell.angle_beta   90.00
_cell.angle_gamma   90.00
#
_symmetry.space_group_name_H-M   'P 1'
#
loop_
_entity.id
_entity.type
_entity.pdbx_description
1 polymer ?
#
loop_
_entity_poly.entity_id
_entity_poly.type
_entity_poly.pdbx_seq_one_letter_code
_entity_poly.pdbx_strand_id
1 'polypeptide(L)'
;MKKAPTDFRRITLLVHRMEPALAIYRDILGMQTYYDKEVSVSVPGDPPDAPKSPARLVILQCNDPYVGMLGFMQLLDASSSSPAPAPRPVDAR
;
A
#
# COMPACT_ATOMS: atom_id res chain seq x y z
N MET A 1 9.18 -24.70 -7.73
CA MET A 1 9.02 -23.40 -8.42
C MET A 1 9.98 -22.40 -7.83
N LYS A 2 10.70 -21.63 -8.66
CA LYS A 2 11.62 -20.58 -8.19
C LYS A 2 10.77 -19.35 -7.80
N LYS A 3 10.96 -18.81 -6.59
CA LYS A 3 10.24 -17.60 -6.15
C LYS A 3 10.72 -16.39 -6.94
N ALA A 4 9.82 -15.43 -7.20
CA ALA A 4 10.19 -14.15 -7.78
C ALA A 4 11.06 -13.35 -6.79
N PRO A 5 12.06 -12.57 -7.24
CA PRO A 5 12.91 -11.78 -6.36
C PRO A 5 12.17 -10.52 -5.88
N THR A 6 11.38 -10.66 -4.84
CA THR A 6 10.48 -9.60 -4.32
C THR A 6 10.91 -9.07 -2.95
N ASP A 7 12.19 -9.19 -2.58
CA ASP A 7 12.66 -8.80 -1.26
C ASP A 7 12.99 -7.31 -1.19
N PHE A 8 12.20 -6.60 -0.38
CA PHE A 8 12.37 -5.16 -0.12
C PHE A 8 12.77 -4.94 1.33
N ARG A 9 13.86 -4.19 1.57
CA ARG A 9 14.38 -3.97 2.94
C ARG A 9 13.40 -3.20 3.84
N ARG A 10 12.74 -2.16 3.32
CA ARG A 10 11.64 -1.43 3.98
C ARG A 10 11.06 -0.40 3.01
N ILE A 11 9.85 -0.65 2.51
CA ILE A 11 9.13 0.29 1.65
C ILE A 11 7.69 0.34 2.13
N THR A 12 7.13 1.54 2.28
CA THR A 12 5.69 1.73 2.48
C THR A 12 5.15 2.58 1.35
N LEU A 13 4.18 2.05 0.60
CA LEU A 13 3.51 2.77 -0.48
C LEU A 13 2.18 3.31 0.02
N LEU A 14 1.93 4.60 -0.24
CA LEU A 14 0.60 5.18 -0.06
C LEU A 14 -0.28 4.70 -1.23
N VAL A 15 -1.40 4.04 -0.91
CA VAL A 15 -2.32 3.47 -1.90
C VAL A 15 -3.70 4.08 -1.77
N HIS A 16 -4.37 4.26 -2.90
CA HIS A 16 -5.74 4.76 -2.92
C HIS A 16 -6.76 3.68 -2.54
N ARG A 17 -6.50 2.40 -2.90
CA ARG A 17 -7.36 1.26 -2.59
C ARG A 17 -6.51 0.09 -2.11
N MET A 18 -6.79 -0.39 -0.90
CA MET A 18 -6.05 -1.48 -0.26
C MET A 18 -6.27 -2.81 -0.98
N GLU A 19 -7.52 -3.19 -1.22
CA GLU A 19 -7.84 -4.53 -1.74
C GLU A 19 -7.22 -4.83 -3.12
N PRO A 20 -7.22 -3.92 -4.10
CA PRO A 20 -6.49 -4.15 -5.36
C PRO A 20 -4.99 -4.32 -5.17
N ALA A 21 -4.37 -3.61 -4.22
CA ALA A 21 -2.95 -3.81 -3.91
C ALA A 21 -2.72 -5.19 -3.29
N LEU A 22 -3.53 -5.59 -2.31
CA LEU A 22 -3.42 -6.90 -1.67
C LEU A 22 -3.66 -8.05 -2.66
N ALA A 23 -4.61 -7.91 -3.59
CA ALA A 23 -4.85 -8.91 -4.62
C ALA A 23 -3.57 -9.24 -5.42
N ILE A 24 -2.75 -8.23 -5.74
CA ILE A 24 -1.50 -8.45 -6.48
C ILE A 24 -0.44 -9.09 -5.56
N TYR A 25 -0.14 -8.45 -4.43
CA TYR A 25 1.05 -8.81 -3.67
C TYR A 25 0.82 -9.99 -2.71
N ARG A 26 -0.36 -10.07 -2.09
CA ARG A 26 -0.74 -11.19 -1.21
C ARG A 26 -1.25 -12.37 -2.03
N ASP A 27 -2.23 -12.15 -2.91
CA ASP A 27 -2.97 -13.27 -3.52
C ASP A 27 -2.25 -13.83 -4.76
N ILE A 28 -1.68 -12.98 -5.63
CA ILE A 28 -0.98 -13.44 -6.85
C ILE A 28 0.49 -13.76 -6.57
N LEU A 29 1.21 -12.88 -5.87
CA LEU A 29 2.65 -13.06 -5.59
C LEU A 29 2.94 -13.92 -4.35
N GLY A 30 1.92 -14.23 -3.53
CA GLY A 30 2.02 -15.15 -2.41
C GLY A 30 2.69 -14.58 -1.15
N MET A 31 2.80 -13.26 -1.03
CA MET A 31 3.28 -12.63 0.21
C MET A 31 2.27 -12.83 1.34
N GLN A 32 2.76 -12.81 2.59
CA GLN A 32 1.92 -13.09 3.75
C GLN A 32 1.67 -11.84 4.58
N THR A 33 0.45 -11.68 5.09
CA THR A 33 0.13 -10.55 5.98
C THR A 33 0.87 -10.71 7.31
N TYR A 34 1.73 -9.75 7.63
CA TYR A 34 2.45 -9.65 8.89
C TYR A 34 1.75 -8.71 9.88
N TYR A 35 1.14 -7.64 9.36
CA TYR A 35 0.43 -6.63 10.15
C TYR A 35 -0.74 -6.07 9.34
N ASP A 36 -1.88 -5.85 9.96
CA ASP A 36 -3.04 -5.17 9.36
C ASP A 36 -3.82 -4.48 10.48
N LYS A 37 -3.65 -3.16 10.60
CA LYS A 37 -4.36 -2.36 11.62
C LYS A 37 -4.67 -0.96 11.11
N GLU A 38 -5.67 -0.37 11.72
CA GLU A 38 -5.89 1.07 11.65
C GLU A 38 -4.91 1.81 12.57
N VAL A 39 -4.37 2.91 12.05
CA VAL A 39 -3.37 3.76 12.70
C VAL A 39 -3.72 5.23 12.45
N SER A 40 -3.27 6.12 13.34
CA SER A 40 -3.41 7.57 13.14
C SER A 40 -2.06 8.14 12.68
N VAL A 41 -2.05 8.75 11.50
CA VAL A 41 -0.83 9.24 10.82
C VAL A 41 -0.91 10.73 10.51
N SER A 42 0.25 11.37 10.46
CA SER A 42 0.38 12.71 9.87
C SER A 42 0.57 12.55 8.36
N VAL A 43 -0.16 13.31 7.56
CA VAL A 43 -0.06 13.24 6.10
C VAL A 43 1.06 14.17 5.62
N PRO A 44 1.88 13.76 4.64
CA PRO A 44 2.86 14.66 4.05
C PRO A 44 2.19 15.92 3.49
N GLY A 45 2.64 17.09 3.96
CA GLY A 45 2.08 18.39 3.58
C GLY A 45 1.15 19.02 4.63
N ASP A 46 0.79 18.27 5.69
CA ASP A 46 0.02 18.82 6.80
C ASP A 46 0.86 19.80 7.65
N PRO A 47 0.24 20.84 8.23
CA PRO A 47 0.83 21.63 9.30
C PRO A 47 1.29 20.78 10.49
N PRO A 48 2.31 21.20 11.27
CA PRO A 48 2.83 20.44 12.41
C PRO A 48 1.80 20.10 13.50
N ASP A 49 0.75 20.92 13.61
CA ASP A 49 -0.33 20.85 14.59
C ASP A 49 -1.63 20.26 14.03
N ALA A 50 -1.63 19.80 12.78
CA ALA A 50 -2.81 19.21 12.16
C ALA A 50 -3.26 17.94 12.90
N PRO A 51 -4.58 17.72 13.01
CA PRO A 51 -5.11 16.44 13.51
C PRO A 51 -4.59 15.27 12.68
N LYS A 52 -4.23 14.18 13.35
CA LYS A 52 -3.80 12.95 12.65
C LYS A 52 -4.98 12.35 11.89
N SER A 53 -4.73 11.96 10.65
CA SER A 53 -5.71 11.27 9.82
C SER A 53 -5.72 9.77 10.13
N PRO A 54 -6.89 9.10 10.18
CA PRO A 54 -6.96 7.65 10.26
C PRO A 54 -6.51 7.02 8.94
N ALA A 55 -5.72 5.96 9.04
CA ALA A 55 -5.21 5.19 7.92
C ALA A 55 -5.22 3.70 8.26
N ARG A 56 -5.45 2.84 7.26
CA ARG A 56 -5.17 1.41 7.37
C ARG A 56 -3.75 1.14 6.90
N LEU A 57 -2.93 0.54 7.77
CA LEU A 57 -1.57 0.09 7.48
C LEU A 57 -1.55 -1.43 7.41
N VAL A 58 -1.15 -1.95 6.25
CA VAL A 58 -0.90 -3.38 6.04
C VAL A 58 0.57 -3.60 5.74
N ILE A 59 1.22 -4.54 6.41
CA ILE A 59 2.59 -4.95 6.12
C ILE A 59 2.56 -6.40 5.68
N LEU A 60 3.16 -6.66 4.53
CA LEU A 60 3.36 -7.97 3.96
C LEU A 60 4.82 -8.42 4.13
N GLN A 61 4.99 -9.70 4.47
CA GLN A 61 6.28 -10.38 4.49
C GLN A 61 6.58 -10.94 3.10
N CYS A 62 7.78 -10.63 2.58
CA CYS A 62 8.28 -11.09 1.28
C CYS A 62 8.90 -12.49 1.39
N ASN A 63 9.94 -12.82 0.61
CA ASN A 63 10.56 -14.14 0.67
C ASN A 63 11.45 -14.29 1.91
N ASP A 64 12.23 -13.24 2.22
CA ASP A 64 13.08 -13.18 3.40
C ASP A 64 12.27 -12.67 4.61
N PRO A 65 12.12 -13.48 5.68
CA PRO A 65 11.29 -13.12 6.82
C PRO A 65 11.91 -12.04 7.71
N TYR A 66 13.22 -11.78 7.61
CA TYR A 66 13.95 -10.83 8.44
C TYR A 66 14.09 -9.46 7.75
N VAL A 67 14.31 -9.46 6.43
CA VAL A 67 14.57 -8.24 5.66
C VAL A 67 13.36 -7.82 4.82
N GLY A 68 12.57 -8.77 4.33
CA GLY A 68 11.55 -8.56 3.31
C GLY A 68 10.23 -8.03 3.86
N MET A 69 10.07 -6.71 3.95
CA MET A 69 8.85 -6.05 4.43
C MET A 69 8.32 -5.03 3.42
N LEU A 70 7.09 -5.25 2.95
CA LEU A 70 6.35 -4.37 2.05
C LEU A 70 5.11 -3.81 2.75
N GLY A 71 5.08 -2.51 2.99
CA GLY A 71 3.96 -1.79 3.57
C GLY A 71 3.04 -1.17 2.53
N PHE A 72 1.75 -1.22 2.79
CA PHE A 72 0.71 -0.42 2.13
C PHE A 72 0.00 0.42 3.17
N MET A 73 -0.20 1.69 2.86
CA MET A 73 -0.94 2.63 3.71
C MET A 73 -2.08 3.23 2.90
N GLN A 74 -3.32 3.14 3.40
CA GLN A 74 -4.48 3.81 2.81
C GLN A 74 -5.06 4.79 3.81
N LEU A 75 -5.18 6.07 3.44
CA LEU A 75 -5.93 7.05 4.23
C LEU A 75 -7.42 6.72 4.16
N LEU A 76 -8.10 6.67 5.32
CA LEU A 76 -9.51 6.30 5.42
C LEU A 76 -10.44 7.51 5.21
N ASP A 77 -10.01 8.69 5.66
CA ASP A 77 -10.80 9.93 5.60
C ASP A 77 -10.58 10.76 4.33
N ALA A 78 -9.72 10.29 3.41
CA ALA A 78 -9.42 10.97 2.15
C ALA A 78 -10.58 10.83 1.13
N SER A 79 -11.72 11.42 1.45
CA SER A 79 -12.95 11.34 0.66
C SER A 79 -12.95 12.15 -0.65
N SER A 80 -11.86 12.84 -1.04
CA SER A 80 -11.95 13.77 -2.18
C SER A 80 -10.74 13.93 -3.10
N SER A 81 -9.62 13.22 -2.91
CA SER A 81 -8.45 13.36 -3.81
C SER A 81 -8.21 12.16 -4.71
N SER A 82 -9.24 11.37 -5.05
CA SER A 82 -9.09 10.39 -6.15
C SER A 82 -8.85 11.18 -7.44
N PRO A 83 -7.65 11.19 -8.04
CA PRO A 83 -7.50 11.76 -9.36
C PRO A 83 -8.41 10.97 -10.29
N ALA A 84 -9.13 11.67 -11.18
CA ALA A 84 -9.99 11.01 -12.15
C ALA A 84 -9.21 9.86 -12.84
N PRO A 85 -9.83 8.70 -13.06
CA PRO A 85 -9.16 7.59 -13.72
C PRO A 85 -8.52 8.11 -15.00
N ALA A 86 -7.22 7.84 -15.20
CA ALA A 86 -6.56 8.21 -16.44
C ALA A 86 -7.39 7.64 -17.61
N PRO A 87 -7.68 8.44 -18.65
CA PRO A 87 -8.42 7.94 -19.80
C PRO A 87 -7.69 6.71 -20.35
N ARG A 88 -8.45 5.63 -20.60
CA ARG A 88 -7.88 4.46 -21.27
C ARG A 88 -7.31 4.92 -22.61
N PRO A 89 -6.07 4.55 -22.98
CA PRO A 89 -5.55 4.84 -24.32
C PRO A 89 -6.54 4.27 -25.35
N VAL A 90 -7.09 5.13 -26.20
CA VAL A 90 -8.12 4.73 -27.16
C VAL A 90 -7.54 3.97 -28.36
N ASP A 91 -6.21 3.96 -28.52
CA ASP A 91 -5.52 3.50 -29.74
C ASP A 91 -4.40 2.46 -29.48
N ALA A 92 -4.64 1.48 -28.60
CA ALA A 92 -3.80 0.27 -28.56
C ALA A 92 -4.48 -0.86 -29.34
N ARG A 93 -4.62 -0.69 -30.65
CA ARG A 93 -4.98 -1.74 -31.62
C ARG A 93 -4.03 -1.70 -32.79
#